data_AF-A0A093VKH5-F1
#
_entry.id   AF-A0A093VKH5-F1
#
_cell.length_a   1.000
_cell.length_b   1.000
_cell.length_c   1.000
_cell.angle_alpha   90.00
_cell.angle_beta   90.00
_cell.angle_gamma   90.00
#
_symmetry.space_group_name_H-M   'P 1'
#
loop_
_entity.id
_entity.type
_entity.pdbx_description
1 polymer ?
#
loop_
_entity_poly.entity_id
_entity_poly.type
_entity_poly.pdbx_seq_one_letter_code
_entity_poly.pdbx_strand_id
1 'polypeptide(L)'
;GLSLGTQAVILCEQTLYLYWCVLTSIDALNHAGLGVHIADLALSTLNQYQKLYLSAICLFMSSFCLAKVAQLLFLYRLTANQSRFRASIYFVACVIIIGPITTSSCLVFACRPISKSWNAAENGQCLNCGAVYVAIAVLNIISDLTLTMLPVSLVISSQLASAYKVRIIAMMLVFFI
;
A
#
# COMPACT_ATOMS: atom_id res chain seq x y z
N GLY A 1 11.25 16.80 -19.95
CA GLY A 1 10.45 15.60 -20.21
C GLY A 1 11.12 14.42 -19.54
N LEU A 2 10.51 13.88 -18.50
CA LEU A 2 10.95 12.64 -17.86
C LEU A 2 9.82 11.64 -18.12
N SER A 3 10.17 10.51 -18.72
CA SER A 3 9.41 9.84 -19.79
C SER A 3 8.06 9.25 -19.37
N LEU A 4 7.12 9.25 -20.32
CA LEU A 4 5.95 8.35 -20.37
C LEU A 4 6.31 6.91 -19.92
N GLY A 5 7.56 6.50 -20.18
CA GLY A 5 8.11 5.21 -19.79
C GLY A 5 8.06 4.91 -18.29
N THR A 6 8.36 5.85 -17.38
CA THR A 6 8.33 5.52 -15.93
C THR A 6 6.90 5.27 -15.44
N GLN A 7 5.93 6.04 -15.92
CA GLN A 7 4.51 5.82 -15.59
C GLN A 7 3.98 4.54 -16.24
N ALA A 8 4.38 4.26 -17.47
CA ALA A 8 4.03 3.01 -18.16
C ALA A 8 4.61 1.77 -17.46
N VAL A 9 5.83 1.83 -16.94
CA VAL A 9 6.44 0.74 -16.16
C VAL A 9 5.67 0.48 -14.86
N ILE A 10 5.28 1.54 -14.13
CA ILE A 10 4.50 1.40 -12.89
C ILE A 10 3.10 0.84 -13.19
N LEU A 11 2.44 1.32 -14.24
CA LEU A 11 1.15 0.79 -14.70
C LEU A 11 1.25 -0.68 -15.12
N CYS A 12 2.31 -1.04 -15.83
CA CYS A 12 2.58 -2.42 -16.25
C CYS A 12 2.78 -3.34 -15.04
N GLU A 13 3.59 -2.90 -14.06
CA GLU A 13 3.73 -3.64 -12.81
C GLU A 13 2.39 -3.77 -12.07
N GLN A 14 1.59 -2.71 -11.95
CA GLN A 14 0.27 -2.76 -11.35
C GLN A 14 -0.66 -3.78 -12.05
N THR A 15 -0.64 -3.84 -13.38
CA THR A 15 -1.42 -4.84 -14.13
C THR A 15 -0.91 -6.27 -13.91
N LEU A 16 0.41 -6.46 -13.81
CA LEU A 16 0.99 -7.76 -13.47
C LEU A 16 0.61 -8.19 -12.04
N TYR A 17 0.60 -7.26 -11.08
CA TYR A 17 0.14 -7.53 -9.71
C TYR A 17 -1.33 -7.94 -9.65
N LEU A 18 -2.21 -7.25 -10.39
CA LEU A 18 -3.62 -7.62 -10.48
C LEU A 18 -3.79 -9.04 -11.04
N TYR A 19 -3.04 -9.37 -12.08
CA TYR A 19 -3.02 -10.71 -12.65
C TYR A 19 -2.59 -11.77 -11.62
N TRP A 20 -1.48 -11.55 -10.91
CA TRP A 20 -1.00 -12.44 -9.85
C TRP A 20 -2.00 -12.58 -8.69
N CYS A 21 -2.65 -11.49 -8.27
CA CYS A 21 -3.67 -11.52 -7.23
C CYS A 21 -4.86 -12.42 -7.62
N VAL A 22 -5.32 -12.30 -8.87
CA VAL A 22 -6.40 -13.14 -9.40
C VAL A 22 -5.99 -14.61 -9.41
N LEU A 23 -4.78 -14.93 -9.86
CA LEU A 23 -4.27 -16.32 -9.82
C LEU A 23 -4.23 -16.90 -8.40
N THR A 24 -3.66 -16.16 -7.44
CA THR A 24 -3.61 -16.62 -6.04
C THR A 24 -5.00 -16.80 -5.43
N SER A 25 -5.98 -15.99 -5.84
CA SER A 25 -7.37 -16.11 -5.39
C SER A 25 -8.05 -17.36 -5.97
N ILE A 26 -7.78 -17.68 -7.24
CA ILE A 26 -8.25 -18.90 -7.89
C ILE A 26 -7.63 -20.13 -7.23
N ASP A 27 -6.32 -20.11 -6.94
CA ASP A 27 -5.65 -21.20 -6.23
C ASP A 27 -6.18 -21.39 -4.81
N ALA A 28 -6.49 -20.29 -4.11
CA ALA A 28 -7.09 -20.35 -2.79
C ALA A 28 -8.49 -20.98 -2.82
N LEU A 29 -9.30 -20.67 -3.84
CA LEU A 29 -10.63 -21.25 -4.02
C LEU A 29 -10.56 -22.75 -4.33
N ASN A 30 -9.66 -23.16 -5.22
CA ASN A 30 -9.59 -24.55 -5.70
C ASN A 30 -8.86 -25.49 -4.73
N HIS A 31 -7.84 -25.00 -4.01
CA HIS A 31 -6.93 -25.86 -3.25
C HIS A 31 -6.83 -25.53 -1.76
N ALA A 32 -7.28 -24.35 -1.32
CA ALA A 32 -7.09 -23.89 0.05
C ALA A 32 -8.39 -23.76 0.86
N GLY A 33 -9.52 -24.24 0.33
CA GLY A 33 -10.80 -24.28 1.06
C GLY A 33 -11.37 -22.89 1.39
N LEU A 34 -11.08 -21.88 0.55
CA LEU A 34 -11.55 -20.52 0.74
C LEU A 34 -13.10 -20.49 0.87
N GLY A 35 -13.60 -19.93 1.97
CA GLY A 35 -15.04 -19.83 2.24
C GLY A 35 -15.61 -20.90 3.18
N VAL A 36 -14.81 -21.89 3.57
CA VAL A 36 -15.19 -22.88 4.60
C VAL A 36 -14.73 -22.39 5.99
N HIS A 37 -15.50 -22.69 7.04
CA HIS A 37 -15.17 -22.27 8.39
C HIS A 37 -13.85 -22.91 8.84
N ILE A 38 -12.97 -22.13 9.49
CA ILE A 38 -11.60 -22.55 9.84
C ILE A 38 -11.58 -23.86 10.65
N ALA A 39 -12.61 -24.10 11.47
CA ALA A 39 -12.73 -25.31 12.28
C ALA A 39 -12.93 -26.59 11.46
N ASP A 40 -13.44 -26.48 10.24
CA ASP A 40 -13.76 -27.62 9.37
C ASP A 40 -12.62 -27.93 8.37
N LEU A 41 -11.54 -27.15 8.37
CA LEU A 41 -10.41 -27.36 7.47
C LEU A 41 -9.40 -28.37 8.03
N ALA A 42 -8.92 -29.25 7.14
CA ALA A 42 -7.75 -30.06 7.41
C ALA A 42 -6.50 -29.17 7.60
N LEU A 43 -5.61 -29.59 8.51
CA LEU A 43 -4.42 -28.83 8.88
C LEU A 43 -3.45 -28.59 7.68
N SER A 44 -3.43 -29.53 6.72
CA SER A 44 -2.69 -29.39 5.46
C SER A 44 -3.23 -28.27 4.57
N THR A 45 -4.56 -28.20 4.42
CA THR A 45 -5.26 -27.15 3.65
C THR A 45 -5.07 -25.79 4.30
N LEU A 46 -5.13 -25.73 5.63
CA LEU A 46 -4.92 -24.50 6.40
C LEU A 46 -3.48 -23.97 6.24
N ASN A 47 -2.48 -24.86 6.22
CA ASN A 47 -1.10 -24.50 5.90
C ASN A 47 -0.94 -23.91 4.49
N GLN A 48 -1.61 -24.49 3.51
CA GLN A 48 -1.59 -23.98 2.14
C GLN A 48 -2.28 -22.61 2.05
N TYR A 49 -3.40 -22.45 2.74
CA TYR A 49 -4.10 -21.18 2.86
C TYR A 49 -3.22 -20.08 3.45
N GLN A 50 -2.52 -20.34 4.56
CA GLN A 50 -1.66 -19.34 5.19
C GLN A 50 -0.51 -18.89 4.28
N LYS A 51 0.09 -19.80 3.51
CA LYS A 51 1.15 -19.46 2.55
C LYS A 51 0.62 -18.57 1.42
N LEU A 52 -0.52 -18.93 0.85
CA LEU A 52 -1.19 -18.13 -0.18
C LEU A 52 -1.58 -16.76 0.36
N TYR A 53 -2.15 -16.71 1.56
CA TYR A 53 -2.53 -15.48 2.25
C TYR A 53 -1.34 -14.55 2.47
N LEU A 54 -0.24 -15.07 3.01
CA LEU A 54 0.98 -14.28 3.23
C LEU A 54 1.52 -13.73 1.90
N SER A 55 1.51 -14.54 0.84
CA SER A 55 1.95 -14.11 -0.49
C SER A 55 1.07 -12.98 -1.06
N ALA A 56 -0.25 -13.11 -0.95
CA ALA A 56 -1.21 -12.13 -1.44
C ALA A 56 -1.06 -10.79 -0.71
N ILE A 57 -0.84 -10.83 0.59
CA ILE A 57 -0.64 -9.64 1.42
C ILE A 57 0.68 -8.93 1.11
N CYS A 58 1.77 -9.67 0.87
CA CYS A 58 3.03 -9.08 0.48
C CYS A 58 2.92 -8.37 -0.88
N LEU A 59 2.22 -8.99 -1.84
CA LEU A 59 1.92 -8.37 -3.13
C LEU A 59 1.06 -7.12 -2.98
N PHE A 60 0.02 -7.18 -2.16
CA PHE A 60 -0.84 -6.03 -1.86
C PHE A 60 -0.06 -4.85 -1.28
N MET A 61 0.76 -5.09 -0.26
CA MET A 61 1.59 -4.04 0.37
C MET A 61 2.60 -3.45 -0.62
N SER A 62 3.18 -4.28 -1.48
CA SER A 62 4.12 -3.83 -2.51
C SER A 62 3.44 -2.93 -3.55
N SER A 63 2.25 -3.32 -4.01
CA SER A 63 1.44 -2.51 -4.92
C SER A 63 1.09 -1.14 -4.33
N PHE A 64 0.68 -1.11 -3.05
CA PHE A 64 0.41 0.14 -2.33
C PHE A 64 1.66 1.03 -2.25
N CYS A 65 2.82 0.45 -1.96
CA CYS A 65 4.08 1.19 -1.90
C CYS A 65 4.41 1.83 -3.26
N LEU A 66 4.30 1.06 -4.35
CA LEU A 66 4.56 1.56 -5.71
C LEU A 66 3.62 2.71 -6.09
N ALA A 67 2.33 2.61 -5.76
CA ALA A 67 1.36 3.67 -6.03
C ALA A 67 1.75 4.97 -5.32
N LYS A 68 2.13 4.88 -4.03
CA LYS A 68 2.57 6.06 -3.24
C LYS A 68 3.87 6.66 -3.77
N VAL A 69 4.82 5.83 -4.20
CA VAL A 69 6.07 6.29 -4.84
C VAL A 69 5.79 6.99 -6.18
N ALA A 70 4.87 6.48 -6.99
CA ALA A 70 4.47 7.11 -8.24
C ALA A 70 3.88 8.51 -8.00
N GLN A 71 3.01 8.64 -6.99
CA GLN A 71 2.41 9.91 -6.60
C GLN A 71 3.46 10.89 -6.06
N LEU A 72 4.38 10.42 -5.23
CA LEU A 72 5.51 11.22 -4.73
C LEU A 72 6.41 11.72 -5.87
N LEU A 73 6.74 10.86 -6.84
CA LEU A 73 7.53 11.24 -8.02
C LEU A 73 6.82 12.31 -8.86
N PHE A 74 5.50 12.19 -9.01
CA PHE A 74 4.68 13.20 -9.68
C PHE A 74 4.75 14.54 -8.92
N LEU A 75 4.57 14.53 -7.60
CA LEU A 75 4.66 15.72 -6.76
C LEU A 75 6.04 16.36 -6.80
N TYR A 76 7.11 15.56 -6.71
CA TYR A 76 8.49 16.04 -6.78
C TYR A 76 8.77 16.79 -8.09
N ARG A 77 8.29 16.25 -9.23
CA ARG A 77 8.36 16.94 -10.53
C ARG A 77 7.50 18.20 -10.55
N LEU A 78 6.29 18.10 -10.00
CA LEU A 78 5.37 19.18 -9.61
C LEU A 78 6.09 20.46 -9.20
N THR A 79 6.89 20.26 -8.17
CA THR A 79 7.53 21.29 -7.36
C THR A 79 9.01 21.51 -7.68
N ALA A 80 9.54 20.88 -8.74
CA ALA A 80 10.99 20.89 -9.01
C ALA A 80 11.58 22.31 -9.11
N ASN A 81 10.79 23.26 -9.61
CA ASN A 81 11.17 24.67 -9.74
C ASN A 81 10.90 25.54 -8.48
N GLN A 82 10.23 25.00 -7.46
CA GLN A 82 9.82 25.76 -6.27
C GLN A 82 10.67 25.34 -5.06
N SER A 83 11.79 26.03 -4.83
CA SER A 83 12.75 25.70 -3.76
C SER A 83 12.14 25.66 -2.35
N ARG A 84 11.10 26.47 -2.09
CA ARG A 84 10.39 26.56 -0.81
C ARG A 84 9.73 25.25 -0.38
N PHE A 85 9.36 24.38 -1.32
CA PHE A 85 8.66 23.12 -1.03
C PHE A 85 9.60 21.91 -0.92
N ARG A 86 10.91 22.08 -1.18
CA ARG A 86 11.88 20.97 -1.14
C ARG A 86 11.93 20.27 0.21
N ALA A 87 11.95 21.02 1.31
CA ALA A 87 11.97 20.45 2.66
C ALA A 87 10.72 19.61 2.96
N SER A 88 9.53 20.11 2.59
CA SER A 88 8.27 19.38 2.74
C SER A 88 8.26 18.09 1.92
N ILE A 89 8.78 18.09 0.69
CA ILE A 89 8.81 16.89 -0.15
C ILE A 89 9.74 15.83 0.41
N TYR A 90 10.91 16.22 0.91
CA TYR A 90 11.81 15.26 1.58
C TYR A 90 11.17 14.66 2.82
N PHE A 91 10.47 15.47 3.62
CA PHE A 91 9.70 14.98 4.76
C PHE A 91 8.63 13.96 4.34
N VAL A 92 7.81 14.27 3.32
CA VAL A 92 6.79 13.35 2.80
C VAL A 92 7.45 12.09 2.22
N ALA A 93 8.56 12.21 1.50
CA ALA A 93 9.30 11.07 0.97
C ALA A 93 9.75 10.10 2.08
N CYS A 94 10.26 10.64 3.20
CA CYS A 94 10.61 9.82 4.37
C CYS A 94 9.39 9.09 4.92
N VAL A 95 8.26 9.78 5.12
CA VAL A 95 7.03 9.15 5.65
C VAL A 95 6.55 8.02 4.73
N ILE A 96 6.55 8.25 3.42
CA ILE A 96 6.07 7.29 2.42
C ILE A 96 6.97 6.06 2.30
N ILE A 97 8.27 6.17 2.54
CA ILE A 97 9.19 5.02 2.50
C ILE A 97 9.15 4.26 3.82
N ILE A 98 9.18 4.96 4.96
CA ILE A 98 9.28 4.34 6.29
C ILE A 98 8.03 3.56 6.65
N GLY A 99 6.84 4.09 6.33
CA GLY A 99 5.56 3.45 6.66
C GLY A 99 5.45 2.00 6.14
N PRO A 100 5.48 1.79 4.80
CA PRO A 100 5.38 0.47 4.18
C PRO A 100 6.47 -0.52 4.65
N ILE A 101 7.70 -0.06 4.87
CA ILE A 101 8.80 -0.90 5.37
C ILE A 101 8.49 -1.40 6.78
N THR A 102 8.00 -0.50 7.64
CA THR A 102 7.66 -0.82 9.03
C THR A 102 6.48 -1.79 9.09
N THR A 103 5.42 -1.53 8.32
CA THR A 103 4.22 -2.38 8.30
C THR A 103 4.52 -3.77 7.73
N SER A 104 5.31 -3.86 6.66
CA SER A 104 5.70 -5.13 6.05
C SER A 104 6.57 -5.96 7.01
N SER A 105 7.51 -5.30 7.69
CA SER A 105 8.36 -5.94 8.69
C SER A 105 7.54 -6.42 9.89
N CYS A 106 6.61 -5.60 10.40
CA CYS A 106 5.69 -6.00 11.47
C CYS A 106 4.87 -7.24 11.10
N LEU A 107 4.46 -7.38 9.84
CA LEU A 107 3.69 -8.54 9.39
C LEU A 107 4.52 -9.83 9.35
N VAL A 108 5.74 -9.75 8.82
CA VAL A 108 6.65 -10.91 8.74
C VAL A 108 7.03 -11.36 10.15
N PHE A 109 7.31 -10.41 11.05
CA PHE A 109 7.71 -10.68 12.43
C PHE A 109 6.53 -10.71 13.43
N ALA A 110 5.28 -10.81 12.95
CA ALA A 110 4.09 -10.81 13.80
C ALA A 110 3.99 -12.06 14.72
N CYS A 111 4.63 -13.16 14.33
CA CYS A 111 4.60 -14.42 15.07
C CYS A 111 5.96 -14.76 15.72
N ARG A 112 5.88 -15.43 16.87
CA ARG A 112 7.02 -16.02 17.60
C ARG A 112 6.74 -17.52 17.81
N PRO A 113 7.46 -18.43 17.14
CA PRO A 113 8.50 -18.21 16.12
C PRO A 113 7.95 -17.73 14.78
N ILE A 114 8.80 -17.13 13.94
CA ILE A 114 8.43 -16.57 12.62
C ILE A 114 7.85 -17.67 11.70
N SER A 115 8.34 -18.91 11.86
CA SER A 115 7.85 -20.10 11.14
C SER A 115 6.36 -20.34 11.27
N LYS A 116 5.75 -19.91 12.38
CA LYS A 116 4.31 -20.02 12.59
C LYS A 116 3.48 -19.16 11.61
N SER A 117 4.06 -18.11 11.03
CA SER A 117 3.36 -17.27 10.04
C SER A 117 3.01 -18.00 8.74
N TRP A 118 3.75 -19.06 8.38
CA TRP A 118 3.53 -19.87 7.17
C TRP A 118 3.33 -21.36 7.46
N ASN A 119 3.31 -21.75 8.74
CA ASN A 119 3.11 -23.10 9.22
C ASN A 119 2.21 -23.09 10.46
N ALA A 120 0.91 -23.27 10.26
CA ALA A 120 -0.10 -23.41 11.30
C ALA A 120 0.13 -24.60 12.23
N ALA A 121 0.85 -25.63 11.78
CA ALA A 121 1.19 -26.79 12.60
C ALA A 121 2.16 -26.43 13.74
N GLU A 122 2.82 -25.27 13.66
CA GLU A 122 3.87 -24.91 14.59
C GLU A 122 3.33 -24.22 15.86
N ASN A 123 3.84 -24.67 17.00
CA ASN A 123 3.50 -24.11 18.31
C ASN A 123 4.18 -22.75 18.47
N GLY A 124 3.43 -21.79 19.03
CA GLY A 124 3.89 -20.41 19.16
C GLY A 124 2.73 -19.43 19.36
N GLN A 125 3.07 -18.16 19.53
CA GLN A 125 2.11 -17.08 19.71
C GLN A 125 2.28 -16.05 18.60
N CYS A 126 1.17 -15.58 18.06
CA CYS A 126 1.12 -14.50 17.09
C CYS A 126 0.45 -13.28 17.74
N LEU A 127 0.86 -12.08 17.31
CA LEU A 127 0.14 -10.86 17.67
C LEU A 127 -1.31 -10.94 17.18
N ASN A 128 -2.19 -10.19 17.83
CA ASN A 128 -3.59 -10.08 17.42
C ASN A 128 -3.66 -9.50 16.00
N CYS A 129 -4.06 -10.33 15.03
CA CYS A 129 -4.15 -9.94 13.62
C CYS A 129 -5.00 -8.68 13.44
N GLY A 130 -6.14 -8.58 14.14
CA GLY A 130 -7.03 -7.42 14.08
C GLY A 130 -6.32 -6.13 14.52
N ALA A 131 -5.60 -6.17 15.64
CA ALA A 131 -4.85 -5.00 16.13
C ALA A 131 -3.75 -4.59 15.14
N VAL A 132 -3.02 -5.54 14.56
CA VAL A 132 -1.98 -5.28 13.55
C VAL A 132 -2.59 -4.66 12.29
N TYR A 133 -3.69 -5.20 11.78
CA TYR A 133 -4.36 -4.64 10.60
C TYR A 133 -4.92 -3.24 10.83
N VAL A 134 -5.49 -2.97 12.01
CA VAL A 134 -5.96 -1.62 12.37
C VAL A 134 -4.78 -0.65 12.41
N ALA A 135 -3.65 -1.02 13.00
CA ALA A 135 -2.47 -0.17 13.03
C ALA A 135 -1.95 0.14 11.60
N ILE A 136 -1.91 -0.87 10.74
CA ILE A 136 -1.50 -0.70 9.33
C ILE A 136 -2.47 0.20 8.58
N ALA A 137 -3.77 0.02 8.77
CA ALA A 137 -4.80 0.85 8.13
C ALA A 137 -4.63 2.32 8.54
N VAL A 138 -4.46 2.59 9.83
CA VAL A 138 -4.26 3.96 10.35
C VAL A 138 -3.00 4.59 9.75
N LEU A 139 -1.87 3.88 9.73
CA LEU A 139 -0.63 4.39 9.15
C LEU A 139 -0.76 4.67 7.64
N ASN A 140 -1.49 3.82 6.93
CA ASN A 140 -1.75 4.02 5.50
C ASN A 140 -2.58 5.28 5.26
N ILE A 141 -3.67 5.46 6.02
CA ILE A 141 -4.53 6.65 5.92
C ILE A 141 -3.73 7.92 6.18
N ILE A 142 -2.91 7.94 7.24
CA ILE A 142 -2.05 9.11 7.56
C ILE A 142 -1.12 9.43 6.38
N SER A 143 -0.52 8.40 5.78
CA SER A 143 0.37 8.57 4.63
C SER A 143 -0.37 9.12 3.40
N ASP A 144 -1.60 8.66 3.15
CA ASP A 144 -2.43 9.12 2.02
C ASP A 144 -2.92 10.55 2.21
N LEU A 145 -3.32 10.91 3.43
CA LEU A 145 -3.65 12.29 3.79
C LEU A 145 -2.44 13.21 3.59
N THR A 146 -1.26 12.78 4.02
CA THR A 146 -0.02 13.55 3.88
C THR A 146 0.32 13.81 2.41
N LEU A 147 0.19 12.78 1.57
CA LEU A 147 0.42 12.89 0.12
C LEU A 147 -0.58 13.83 -0.56
N THR A 148 -1.84 13.84 -0.12
CA THR A 148 -2.90 14.68 -0.73
C THR A 148 -2.87 16.13 -0.24
N MET A 149 -2.42 16.37 1.00
CA MET A 149 -2.32 17.74 1.54
C MET A 149 -1.20 18.56 0.89
N LEU A 150 -0.13 17.91 0.43
CA LEU A 150 1.01 18.56 -0.23
C LEU A 150 0.62 19.32 -1.52
N PRO A 151 -0.04 18.71 -2.53
CA PRO A 151 -0.48 19.41 -3.74
C PRO A 151 -1.54 20.47 -3.46
N VAL A 152 -2.42 20.28 -2.47
CA VAL A 152 -3.41 21.30 -2.06
C VAL A 152 -2.68 22.56 -1.58
N SER A 153 -1.67 22.41 -0.73
CA SER A 153 -0.84 23.52 -0.24
C SER A 153 -0.10 24.23 -1.38
N LEU A 154 0.40 23.46 -2.36
CA LEU A 154 1.06 23.99 -3.55
C LEU A 154 0.10 24.81 -4.44
N VAL A 155 -1.12 24.33 -4.66
CA VAL A 155 -2.13 25.00 -5.50
C VAL A 155 -2.58 26.32 -4.86
N ILE A 156 -2.75 26.36 -3.54
CA ILE A 156 -3.12 27.57 -2.81
C ILE A 156 -2.02 28.64 -2.97
N SER A 157 -0.74 28.23 -2.84
CA SER A 157 0.41 29.12 -2.96
C SER A 157 0.75 29.57 -4.40
N SER A 158 0.19 28.93 -5.42
CA SER A 158 0.50 29.23 -6.83
C SER A 158 -0.32 30.41 -7.36
N GLN A 159 0.19 31.17 -8.33
CA GLN A 159 -0.46 32.35 -8.93
C GLN A 159 -1.60 32.02 -9.92
N LEU A 160 -2.26 30.87 -9.78
CA LEU A 160 -3.38 30.48 -10.63
C LEU A 160 -4.62 31.33 -10.34
N ALA A 161 -5.44 31.60 -11.35
CA ALA A 161 -6.72 32.27 -11.16
C ALA A 161 -7.64 31.43 -10.24
N SER A 162 -8.34 32.08 -9.30
CA SER A 162 -9.09 31.39 -8.23
C SER A 162 -10.11 30.37 -8.74
N ALA A 163 -10.70 30.59 -9.92
CA ALA A 163 -11.62 29.63 -10.55
C ALA A 163 -10.96 28.28 -10.86
N TYR A 164 -9.70 28.26 -11.29
CA TYR A 164 -8.95 27.02 -11.55
C TYR A 164 -8.47 26.36 -10.25
N LYS A 165 -8.14 27.15 -9.23
CA LYS A 165 -7.77 26.63 -7.90
C LYS A 165 -8.92 25.83 -7.28
N VAL A 166 -10.13 26.41 -7.29
CA VAL A 166 -11.33 25.75 -6.73
C VAL A 166 -11.61 24.44 -7.47
N ARG A 167 -11.49 24.42 -8.81
CA ARG A 167 -11.69 23.20 -9.59
C ARG A 167 -10.69 22.09 -9.25
N ILE A 168 -9.40 22.42 -9.14
CA ILE A 168 -8.36 21.44 -8.80
C ILE A 168 -8.57 20.91 -7.39
N ILE A 169 -8.82 21.80 -6.41
CA ILE A 169 -9.07 21.39 -5.02
C ILE A 169 -10.33 20.52 -4.94
N ALA A 170 -11.40 20.87 -5.66
CA ALA A 170 -12.61 20.07 -5.72
C ALA A 170 -12.35 18.67 -6.31
N MET A 171 -11.59 18.55 -7.39
CA MET A 171 -11.23 17.24 -7.95
C MET A 171 -10.40 16.39 -6.98
N MET A 172 -9.49 17.00 -6.21
CA MET A 172 -8.68 16.29 -5.21
C MET A 172 -9.50 15.85 -4.00
N LEU A 173 -10.50 16.63 -3.58
CA LEU A 173 -11.41 16.26 -2.49
C LEU A 173 -12.40 15.16 -2.92
N VAL A 174 -12.91 15.22 -4.16
CA VAL A 174 -13.79 14.19 -4.71
C VAL A 174 -13.09 12.84 -4.84
N PHE A 175 -11.78 12.81 -5.07
CA PHE A 175 -11.00 11.57 -5.08
C PHE A 175 -10.90 10.89 -3.69
N PHE A 176 -11.16 11.63 -2.60
CA PHE A 176 -11.04 11.15 -1.22
C PHE A 176 -12.38 10.70 -0.60
N ILE A 177 -13.50 10.92 -1.30
CA ILE A 177 -14.87 10.54 -0.94
C ILE A 177 -15.30 9.32 -1.74
#